data_AF-A0A819BUN5-F1
#
_entry.id   AF-A0A819BUN5-F1
#
_cell.length_a   1.000
_cell.length_b   1.000
_cell.length_c   1.000
_cell.angle_alpha   90.00
_cell.angle_beta   90.00
_cell.angle_gamma   90.00
#
_symmetry.space_group_name_H-M   'P 1'
#
loop_
_entity.id
_entity.type
_entity.pdbx_description
1 polymer ?
#
loop_
_entity_poly.entity_id
_entity_poly.type
_entity_poly.pdbx_seq_one_letter_code
_entity_poly.pdbx_strand_id
1 'polypeptide(L)'
;MRQILSTRFQRKKVGRKSYHELCPEIITELKNLLNTHSGSAQDRRRDDAIRFNGLSIVDCNKHIKKGLMKKYSRINKISNSTVRRYFLPPKNNIQSSKYYKSRISAKIPQKRNSQSIKEHSDFHFTCAQVNYVEELSSLYSDEILALSSDNTAKIPLGKHI
;
A
#
# COMPACT_ATOMS: atom_id res chain seq x y z
N MET A 1 -11.49 50.48 15.13
CA MET A 1 -10.67 49.30 14.77
C MET A 1 -11.05 48.83 13.37
N ARG A 2 -10.15 48.93 12.38
CA ARG A 2 -10.45 48.54 10.99
C ARG A 2 -10.29 47.02 10.82
N GLN A 3 -11.38 46.32 10.50
CA GLN A 3 -11.35 44.91 10.11
C GLN A 3 -10.74 44.82 8.70
N ILE A 4 -9.54 44.25 8.60
CA ILE A 4 -8.93 43.92 7.30
C ILE A 4 -9.59 42.62 6.82
N LEU A 5 -10.68 42.76 6.05
CA LEU A 5 -11.25 41.65 5.28
C LEU A 5 -10.25 41.27 4.18
N SER A 6 -9.35 40.33 4.50
CA SER A 6 -8.45 39.68 3.54
C SER A 6 -9.28 38.78 2.62
N THR A 7 -10.02 39.37 1.68
CA THR A 7 -10.57 38.67 0.52
C THR A 7 -9.44 38.40 -0.46
N ARG A 8 -8.59 37.42 -0.13
CA ARG A 8 -7.63 36.86 -1.09
C ARG A 8 -8.43 36.31 -2.26
N PHE A 9 -8.43 37.02 -3.38
CA PHE A 9 -8.87 36.50 -4.67
C PHE A 9 -8.21 35.14 -4.89
N GLN A 10 -8.96 34.06 -4.75
CA GLN A 10 -8.46 32.74 -5.10
C GLN A 10 -8.23 32.74 -6.60
N ARG A 11 -6.97 32.88 -7.03
CA ARG A 11 -6.59 32.75 -8.43
C ARG A 11 -7.18 31.44 -8.95
N LYS A 12 -8.02 31.52 -9.99
CA LYS A 12 -8.53 30.32 -10.68
C LYS A 12 -7.33 29.45 -11.02
N LYS A 13 -7.28 28.24 -10.46
CA LYS A 13 -6.23 27.27 -10.80
C LYS A 13 -6.33 26.97 -12.29
N VAL A 14 -5.37 27.46 -13.06
CA VAL A 14 -5.24 27.16 -14.48
C VAL A 14 -4.56 25.80 -14.60
N GLY A 15 -5.14 24.88 -15.37
CA GLY A 15 -4.58 23.55 -15.61
C GLY A 15 -5.58 22.39 -15.45
N ARG A 16 -5.11 21.19 -15.74
CA ARG A 16 -5.93 19.97 -15.64
C ARG A 16 -6.33 19.73 -14.19
N LYS A 17 -7.65 19.66 -13.94
CA LYS A 17 -8.20 19.27 -12.63
C LYS A 17 -7.64 17.92 -12.19
N SER A 18 -7.31 17.83 -10.91
CA SER A 18 -6.81 16.59 -10.33
C SER A 18 -7.91 15.53 -10.26
N TYR A 19 -7.56 14.24 -10.27
CA TYR A 19 -8.55 13.16 -10.17
C TYR A 19 -9.42 13.25 -8.90
N HIS A 20 -8.83 13.58 -7.73
CA HIS A 20 -9.60 13.80 -6.49
C HIS A 20 -10.51 15.04 -6.52
N GLU A 21 -10.24 16.03 -7.39
CA GLU A 21 -11.13 17.20 -7.56
C GLU A 21 -12.31 16.85 -8.49
N LEU A 22 -12.11 15.90 -9.41
CA LEU A 22 -13.16 15.39 -10.30
C LEU A 22 -13.99 14.28 -9.64
N CYS A 23 -13.38 13.50 -8.76
CA CYS A 23 -13.98 12.39 -8.04
C CYS A 23 -13.49 12.43 -6.58
N PRO A 24 -14.20 13.16 -5.70
CA PRO A 24 -13.82 13.26 -4.29
C PRO A 24 -13.94 11.93 -3.55
N GLU A 25 -14.82 11.03 -4.03
CA GLU A 25 -15.06 9.70 -3.47
C GLU A 25 -13.79 8.82 -3.43
N ILE A 26 -12.78 9.09 -4.26
CA ILE A 26 -11.49 8.36 -4.26
C ILE A 26 -10.83 8.38 -2.87
N ILE A 27 -10.87 9.53 -2.19
CA ILE A 27 -10.23 9.66 -0.87
C ILE A 27 -11.02 8.86 0.18
N THR A 28 -12.35 8.90 0.09
CA THR A 28 -13.24 8.17 0.99
C THR A 28 -13.06 6.65 0.85
N GLU A 29 -13.07 6.14 -0.38
CA GLU A 29 -12.85 4.71 -0.66
C GLU A 29 -11.47 4.24 -0.18
N LEU A 30 -10.44 5.05 -0.42
CA LEU A 30 -9.11 4.75 0.11
C LEU A 30 -9.13 4.69 1.64
N LYS A 31 -9.73 5.66 2.33
CA LYS A 31 -9.82 5.64 3.80
C LYS A 31 -10.60 4.42 4.31
N ASN A 32 -11.69 4.04 3.65
CA ASN A 32 -12.48 2.87 4.01
C ASN A 32 -11.64 1.59 3.90
N LEU A 33 -10.96 1.41 2.76
CA LEU A 33 -10.05 0.28 2.55
C LEU A 33 -8.94 0.24 3.60
N LEU A 34 -8.39 1.38 3.97
CA LEU A 34 -7.37 1.48 5.01
C LEU A 34 -7.94 1.05 6.37
N ASN A 35 -9.14 1.50 6.75
CA ASN A 35 -9.77 1.09 8.00
C ASN A 35 -10.13 -0.40 8.05
N THR A 36 -10.48 -1.01 6.91
CA THR A 36 -10.76 -2.45 6.84
C THR A 36 -9.50 -3.30 7.07
N HIS A 37 -8.32 -2.77 6.69
CA HIS A 37 -7.05 -3.48 6.76
C HIS A 37 -6.12 -2.98 7.90
N SER A 38 -6.57 -2.05 8.74
CA SER A 38 -5.80 -1.60 9.89
C SER A 38 -5.87 -2.63 11.00
N GLY A 39 -4.72 -3.24 11.31
CA GLY A 39 -4.60 -4.15 12.45
C GLY A 39 -4.41 -3.41 13.77
N SER A 40 -4.84 -4.03 14.86
CA SER A 40 -4.70 -3.56 16.26
C SER A 40 -3.26 -3.24 16.68
N ALA A 41 -2.26 -3.80 15.99
CA ALA A 41 -0.85 -3.48 16.19
C ALA A 41 -0.48 -2.03 15.85
N GLN A 42 -1.31 -1.34 15.06
CA GLN A 42 -1.05 0.04 14.67
C GLN A 42 -1.47 1.05 15.76
N ASP A 43 -2.53 0.75 16.52
CA ASP A 43 -3.02 1.60 17.61
C ASP A 43 -1.98 1.76 18.74
N ARG A 44 -1.01 0.86 18.82
CA ARG A 44 0.10 0.91 19.80
C ARG A 44 1.24 1.84 19.40
N ARG A 45 1.29 2.35 18.17
CA ARG A 45 2.36 3.24 17.70
C ARG A 45 1.94 4.70 17.88
N ARG A 46 2.71 5.49 18.64
CA ARG A 46 2.51 6.94 18.86
C ARG A 46 2.77 7.82 17.61
N ASP A 47 2.70 7.27 16.41
CA ASP A 47 2.97 7.99 15.16
C ASP A 47 1.61 8.32 14.50
N ASP A 48 1.33 9.60 14.21
CA ASP A 48 0.07 10.06 13.60
C ASP A 48 -0.18 9.48 12.18
N ALA A 49 0.84 8.84 11.62
CA ALA A 49 0.79 8.19 10.33
C ALA A 49 0.44 6.70 10.46
N ILE A 50 -0.70 6.34 9.88
CA ILE A 50 -1.19 4.96 9.75
C ILE A 50 -0.22 4.16 8.83
N ARG A 51 0.36 3.06 9.33
CA ARG A 51 1.35 2.21 8.63
C ARG A 51 0.81 0.81 8.37
N PHE A 52 0.47 0.51 7.12
CA PHE A 52 -0.15 -0.77 6.75
C PHE A 52 0.85 -1.87 6.43
N ASN A 53 0.60 -3.05 7.00
CA ASN A 53 1.20 -4.30 6.55
C ASN A 53 0.18 -5.03 5.66
N GLY A 54 0.62 -5.53 4.50
CA GLY A 54 -0.22 -6.38 3.62
C GLY A 54 -0.87 -5.67 2.42
N LEU A 55 -1.08 -4.36 2.46
CA LEU A 55 -1.61 -3.60 1.30
C LEU A 55 -0.51 -3.06 0.39
N SER A 56 -0.70 -3.17 -0.92
CA SER A 56 0.14 -2.50 -1.91
C SER A 56 -0.61 -1.37 -2.63
N ILE A 57 0.14 -0.45 -3.23
CA ILE A 57 -0.45 0.62 -4.08
C ILE A 57 -1.26 0.03 -5.24
N VAL A 58 -0.84 -1.13 -5.76
CA VAL A 58 -1.56 -1.83 -6.83
C VAL A 58 -2.94 -2.26 -6.36
N ASP A 59 -3.04 -2.78 -5.14
CA ASP A 59 -4.29 -3.24 -4.53
C ASP A 59 -5.22 -2.04 -4.26
N CYS A 60 -4.68 -0.95 -3.73
CA CYS A 60 -5.43 0.30 -3.58
C CYS A 60 -5.99 0.79 -4.92
N ASN A 61 -5.19 0.76 -5.99
CA ASN A 61 -5.65 1.20 -7.30
C ASN A 61 -6.72 0.26 -7.88
N LYS A 62 -6.54 -1.07 -7.74
CA LYS A 62 -7.55 -2.06 -8.13
C LYS A 62 -8.88 -1.82 -7.41
N HIS A 63 -8.84 -1.55 -6.10
CA HIS A 63 -10.03 -1.28 -5.30
C HIS A 63 -10.76 -0.02 -5.76
N ILE A 64 -10.04 1.10 -5.94
CA ILE A 64 -10.61 2.36 -6.46
C ILE A 64 -11.27 2.14 -7.82
N LYS A 65 -10.58 1.44 -8.74
CA LYS A 65 -11.13 1.15 -10.06
C LYS A 65 -12.38 0.30 -9.94
N LYS A 66 -12.38 -0.77 -9.15
CA LYS A 66 -13.56 -1.64 -8.99
C LYS A 66 -14.75 -0.90 -8.38
N GLY A 67 -14.53 -0.08 -7.34
CA GLY A 67 -15.59 0.64 -6.63
C GLY A 67 -16.19 1.80 -7.41
N LEU A 68 -15.36 2.56 -8.13
CA LEU A 68 -15.76 3.84 -8.71
C LEU A 68 -15.87 3.85 -10.24
N MET A 69 -15.49 2.77 -10.94
CA MET A 69 -15.55 2.71 -12.41
C MET A 69 -16.96 2.87 -12.96
N LYS A 70 -17.99 2.41 -12.25
CA LYS A 70 -19.40 2.56 -12.66
C LYS A 70 -19.85 4.03 -12.68
N LYS A 71 -19.34 4.85 -11.75
CA LYS A 71 -19.70 6.28 -11.63
C LYS A 71 -18.82 7.18 -12.47
N TYR A 72 -17.54 6.83 -12.66
CA TYR A 72 -16.56 7.69 -13.32
C TYR A 72 -15.69 6.91 -14.29
N SER A 73 -16.01 6.99 -15.59
CA SER A 73 -15.27 6.34 -16.67
C SER A 73 -13.78 6.73 -16.72
N ARG A 74 -13.45 7.96 -16.32
CA ARG A 74 -12.07 8.47 -16.31
C ARG A 74 -11.15 7.83 -15.26
N ILE A 75 -11.70 7.12 -14.26
CA ILE A 75 -10.92 6.47 -13.20
C ILE A 75 -10.08 5.32 -13.72
N ASN A 76 -10.50 4.65 -14.80
CA ASN A 76 -9.72 3.53 -15.35
C ASN A 76 -8.30 3.94 -15.77
N LYS A 77 -8.11 5.23 -16.09
CA LYS A 77 -6.82 5.81 -16.50
C LYS A 77 -5.92 6.24 -15.33
N ILE A 78 -6.35 6.07 -14.07
CA ILE A 78 -5.53 6.48 -12.93
C ILE A 78 -4.32 5.55 -12.75
N SER A 79 -3.13 6.14 -12.67
CA SER A 79 -1.87 5.41 -12.50
C SER A 79 -1.60 5.09 -11.02
N ASN A 80 -0.82 4.04 -10.77
CA ASN A 80 -0.32 3.69 -9.43
C ASN A 80 0.46 4.86 -8.80
N SER A 81 1.25 5.58 -9.59
CA SER A 81 2.00 6.76 -9.14
C SER A 81 1.08 7.89 -8.68
N THR A 82 -0.06 8.07 -9.34
CA THR A 82 -1.07 9.07 -8.94
C THR A 82 -1.70 8.70 -7.60
N VAL A 83 -2.09 7.42 -7.44
CA VAL A 83 -2.65 6.91 -6.18
C VAL A 83 -1.63 7.03 -5.05
N ARG A 84 -0.36 6.66 -5.29
CA ARG A 84 0.72 6.77 -4.30
C ARG A 84 0.91 8.18 -3.77
N ARG A 85 0.75 9.21 -4.62
CA ARG A 85 0.90 10.62 -4.23
C ARG A 85 -0.25 11.13 -3.33
N TYR A 86 -1.33 10.38 -3.13
CA TYR A 86 -2.36 10.75 -2.13
C TYR A 86 -1.93 10.44 -0.70
N PHE A 87 -1.00 9.51 -0.52
CA PHE A 87 -0.45 9.11 0.77
C PHE A 87 0.68 10.05 1.22
N LEU A 88 1.20 9.82 2.41
CA LEU A 88 2.43 10.44 2.87
C LEU A 88 3.63 9.92 2.08
N PRO A 89 4.65 10.75 1.83
CA PRO A 89 5.89 10.30 1.22
C PRO A 89 6.58 9.26 2.12
N PRO A 90 7.31 8.29 1.52
CA PRO A 90 8.02 7.27 2.29
C PRO A 90 9.16 7.87 3.13
N LYS A 91 9.80 8.93 2.62
CA LYS A 91 10.84 9.71 3.29
C LYS A 91 10.55 11.20 3.05
N ASN A 92 10.56 12.01 4.11
CA ASN A 92 10.23 13.44 4.02
C ASN A 92 11.41 14.27 3.47
N ASN A 93 12.65 13.83 3.71
CA ASN A 93 13.88 14.60 3.47
C ASN A 93 14.44 14.45 2.04
N ILE A 94 13.62 14.05 1.07
CA ILE A 94 14.05 13.86 -0.32
C ILE A 94 13.24 14.80 -1.20
N GLN A 95 13.86 15.38 -2.24
CA GLN A 95 13.19 16.27 -3.19
C GLN A 95 11.87 15.69 -3.75
N SER A 96 11.80 14.36 -3.92
CA SER A 96 10.60 13.67 -4.39
C SER A 96 9.39 13.78 -3.45
N SER A 97 9.59 14.10 -2.17
CA SER A 97 8.52 14.26 -1.19
C SER A 97 7.57 15.39 -1.58
N LYS A 98 8.08 16.43 -2.26
CA LYS A 98 7.31 17.59 -2.76
C LYS A 98 6.19 17.22 -3.74
N TYR A 99 6.28 16.05 -4.39
CA TYR A 99 5.23 15.58 -5.32
C TYR A 99 4.04 14.91 -4.63
N TYR A 100 4.16 14.60 -3.33
CA TYR A 100 3.09 13.97 -2.57
C TYR A 100 2.11 15.05 -2.08
N LYS A 101 0.83 14.82 -2.35
CA LYS A 101 -0.26 15.71 -1.93
C LYS A 101 -0.71 15.43 -0.50
N SER A 102 -0.28 14.30 0.09
CA SER A 102 -0.48 13.93 1.49
C SER A 102 -1.93 14.13 1.97
N ARG A 103 -2.90 13.74 1.13
CA ARG A 103 -4.34 13.86 1.43
C ARG A 103 -4.81 12.81 2.44
N ILE A 104 -4.04 11.73 2.57
CA ILE A 104 -4.28 10.62 3.49
C ILE A 104 -3.04 10.52 4.39
N SER A 105 -3.24 10.61 5.70
CA SER A 105 -2.19 10.43 6.72
C SER A 105 -1.85 8.94 6.90
N ALA A 106 -1.40 8.32 5.82
CA ALA A 106 -0.97 6.93 5.84
C ALA A 106 0.29 6.76 4.99
N LYS A 107 1.15 5.83 5.39
CA LYS A 107 2.32 5.39 4.65
C LYS A 107 2.10 3.96 4.20
N ILE A 108 2.08 3.76 2.88
CA ILE A 108 2.06 2.42 2.29
C ILE A 108 3.52 2.00 2.05
N PRO A 109 4.00 0.95 2.74
CA PRO A 109 5.35 0.47 2.51
C PRO A 109 5.47 -0.07 1.08
N GLN A 110 6.66 0.07 0.52
CA GLN A 110 6.96 -0.64 -0.71
C GLN A 110 7.26 -2.08 -0.35
N LYS A 111 6.41 -3.03 -0.76
CA LYS A 111 6.74 -4.45 -0.71
C LYS A 111 7.98 -4.65 -1.59
N ARG A 112 9.11 -4.98 -0.97
CA ARG A 112 10.35 -5.36 -1.65
C ARG A 112 10.90 -6.59 -0.93
N ASN A 113 11.28 -7.61 -1.69
CA ASN A 113 12.20 -8.65 -1.21
C ASN A 113 13.63 -8.09 -1.28
N SER A 114 13.91 -7.02 -0.53
CA SER A 114 15.21 -6.34 -0.56
C SER A 114 15.84 -6.20 0.83
N GLN A 115 15.37 -6.95 1.83
CA GLN A 115 16.32 -7.33 2.88
C GLN A 115 17.39 -8.14 2.17
N SER A 116 18.65 -7.73 2.28
CA SER A 116 19.72 -8.61 1.84
C SER A 116 19.58 -9.84 2.74
N ILE A 117 19.19 -10.97 2.13
CA ILE A 117 18.89 -12.20 2.89
C ILE A 117 20.15 -12.64 3.67
N LYS A 118 21.32 -12.16 3.23
CA LYS A 118 22.66 -12.44 3.73
C LYS A 118 23.08 -11.68 5.00
N GLU A 119 22.26 -10.79 5.55
CA GLU A 119 22.63 -10.02 6.76
C GLU A 119 22.37 -10.76 8.07
N HIS A 120 21.60 -11.85 8.06
CA HIS A 120 21.36 -12.65 9.27
C HIS A 120 22.56 -13.59 9.52
N SER A 121 23.05 -13.65 10.76
CA SER A 121 24.18 -14.51 11.16
C SER A 121 23.98 -15.96 10.73
N ASP A 122 22.73 -16.42 10.79
CA ASP A 122 22.38 -17.82 10.55
C ASP A 122 21.91 -18.09 9.11
N PHE A 123 21.97 -17.10 8.22
CA PHE A 123 21.50 -17.23 6.84
C PHE A 123 22.08 -18.45 6.14
N HIS A 124 23.38 -18.71 6.35
CA HIS A 124 24.06 -19.87 5.79
C HIS A 124 23.45 -21.20 6.29
N PHE A 125 23.15 -21.30 7.58
CA PHE A 125 22.54 -22.50 8.17
C PHE A 125 21.11 -22.69 7.66
N THR A 126 20.33 -21.62 7.56
CA THR A 126 18.97 -21.69 7.03
C THR A 126 18.96 -22.10 5.56
N CYS A 127 19.87 -21.56 4.74
CA CYS A 127 20.01 -21.98 3.33
C CYS A 127 20.42 -23.45 3.22
N ALA A 128 21.36 -23.91 4.04
CA ALA A 128 21.77 -25.32 4.06
C ALA A 128 20.59 -26.25 4.41
N GLN A 129 19.76 -25.86 5.38
CA GLN A 129 18.56 -26.61 5.76
C GLN A 129 17.52 -26.63 4.64
N VAL A 130 17.27 -25.50 3.98
CA VAL A 130 16.33 -25.44 2.83
C VAL A 130 16.82 -26.34 1.71
N ASN A 131 18.10 -26.27 1.34
CA ASN A 131 18.66 -27.13 0.29
C ASN A 131 18.56 -28.61 0.65
N TYR A 132 18.86 -28.97 1.90
CA TYR A 132 18.73 -30.36 2.37
C TYR A 132 17.29 -30.86 2.29
N VAL A 133 16.31 -30.03 2.68
CA VAL A 133 14.89 -30.37 2.58
C VAL A 133 14.44 -30.44 1.13
N GLU A 134 14.93 -29.56 0.24
CA GLU A 134 14.66 -29.63 -1.20
C GLU A 134 15.20 -30.92 -1.82
N GLU A 135 16.44 -31.32 -1.52
CA GLU A 135 17.03 -32.59 -1.97
C GLU A 135 16.22 -33.78 -1.48
N LEU A 136 15.86 -33.79 -0.18
CA LEU A 136 15.04 -34.86 0.39
C LEU A 136 13.64 -34.87 -0.23
N SER A 137 13.06 -33.70 -0.51
CA SER A 137 11.77 -33.61 -1.20
C SER A 137 11.80 -34.12 -2.64
N SER A 138 12.94 -33.97 -3.32
CA SER A 138 13.13 -34.52 -4.65
C SER A 138 13.22 -36.05 -4.64
N LEU A 139 13.71 -36.65 -3.55
CA LEU A 139 13.78 -38.10 -3.40
C LEU A 139 12.41 -38.74 -3.13
N TYR A 140 11.51 -38.01 -2.47
CA TYR A 140 10.17 -38.46 -2.12
C TYR A 140 9.08 -37.60 -2.78
N SER A 141 9.27 -37.27 -4.06
CA SER A 141 8.40 -36.34 -4.82
C SER A 141 6.94 -36.76 -4.85
N ASP A 142 6.67 -38.06 -4.78
CA ASP A 142 5.34 -38.64 -4.89
C ASP A 142 4.55 -38.55 -3.56
N GLU A 143 5.26 -38.30 -2.45
CA GLU A 143 4.71 -38.24 -1.10
C GLU A 143 4.75 -36.82 -0.50
N ILE A 144 5.42 -35.88 -1.17
CA ILE A 144 5.66 -34.53 -0.65
C ILE A 144 4.96 -33.47 -1.50
N LEU A 145 4.18 -32.62 -0.83
CA LEU A 145 3.55 -31.44 -1.41
C LEU A 145 4.31 -30.18 -1.00
N ALA A 146 5.01 -29.56 -1.94
CA ALA A 146 5.67 -28.27 -1.71
C ALA A 146 4.62 -27.15 -1.62
N LEU A 147 4.51 -26.53 -0.44
CA LEU A 147 3.60 -25.41 -0.17
C LEU A 147 4.41 -24.15 0.17
N SER A 148 4.23 -23.08 -0.61
CA SER A 148 4.84 -21.78 -0.31
C SER A 148 3.96 -20.96 0.63
N SER A 149 4.43 -20.73 1.85
CA SER A 149 3.69 -19.96 2.88
C SER A 149 3.47 -18.49 2.50
N ASP A 150 4.26 -17.94 1.58
CA ASP A 150 4.08 -16.57 1.09
C ASP A 150 2.83 -16.44 0.18
N ASN A 151 2.43 -17.53 -0.46
CA ASN A 151 1.15 -17.64 -1.18
C ASN A 151 -0.02 -17.99 -0.24
N THR A 152 0.22 -18.71 0.86
CA THR A 152 -0.84 -19.08 1.82
C THR A 152 -1.30 -17.93 2.71
N ALA A 153 -0.51 -16.86 2.88
CA ALA A 153 -0.96 -15.64 3.54
C ALA A 153 -2.13 -14.91 2.80
N LYS A 154 -2.52 -15.38 1.61
CA LYS A 154 -3.73 -14.95 0.88
C LYS A 154 -4.89 -15.93 0.97
N ILE A 155 -4.67 -17.13 1.50
CA ILE A 155 -5.72 -18.12 1.69
C ILE A 155 -6.38 -17.76 3.02
N PRO A 156 -7.68 -17.42 3.04
CA PRO A 156 -8.40 -17.26 4.29
C PRO A 156 -8.45 -18.63 4.99
N LEU A 157 -7.56 -18.84 5.95
CA LEU A 157 -7.67 -19.93 6.90
C LEU A 157 -8.95 -19.66 7.71
N GLY A 158 -10.02 -20.40 7.42
CA GLY A 158 -11.32 -20.25 8.10
C GLY A 158 -12.55 -20.15 7.20
N LYS A 159 -12.54 -20.69 5.98
CA LYS A 159 -13.80 -21.05 5.31
C LYS A 159 -13.68 -22.42 4.68
N HIS A 160 -13.84 -23.47 5.48
CA HIS A 160 -14.50 -24.70 5.07
C HIS A 160 -15.04 -25.44 6.31
N ILE A 161 -16.34 -25.79 6.19
CA ILE A 161 -17.24 -26.55 7.08
C ILE A 161 -17.85 -25.73 8.22
#